data_AF-A0A964BU35-F1
#
_entry.id   AF-A0A964BU35-F1
#
_cell.length_a   1.000
_cell.length_b   1.000
_cell.length_c   1.000
_cell.angle_alpha   90.00
_cell.angle_beta   90.00
_cell.angle_gamma   90.00
#
_symmetry.space_group_name_H-M   'P 1'
#
loop_
_entity.id
_entity.type
_entity.pdbx_description
1 polymer ?
#
loop_
_entity_poly.entity_id
_entity_poly.type
_entity_poly.pdbx_seq_one_letter_code
_entity_poly.pdbx_strand_id
1 'polypeptide(L)'
;MSTRPIINDDKNEVELRIWSIDPETDRDDLAFPLEACGTGVSQVLAILYVVITSKEPRTIIIDEPQSFLHPGAARKLIEILQDFPQHQYFISTHSPSIISAANPSTITLLKYQD
;
A
#
# COMPACT_ATOMS: atom_id res chain seq x y z
N MET A 1 3.34 -1.09 -14.30
CA MET A 1 4.22 -0.40 -13.33
C MET A 1 4.99 -1.45 -12.56
N SER A 2 6.32 -1.32 -12.48
CA SER A 2 7.21 -2.27 -11.80
C SER A 2 8.07 -1.55 -10.77
N THR A 3 8.43 -2.24 -9.68
CA THR A 3 9.29 -1.71 -8.62
C THR A 3 10.49 -2.65 -8.43
N ARG A 4 11.71 -2.09 -8.33
CA ARG A 4 12.94 -2.88 -8.11
C ARG A 4 13.89 -2.14 -7.17
N PRO A 5 14.58 -2.85 -6.26
CA PRO A 5 15.70 -2.28 -5.53
C PRO A 5 16.91 -2.14 -6.47
N ILE A 6 17.60 -1.01 -6.41
CA ILE A 6 18.89 -0.78 -7.07
C ILE A 6 19.92 -0.48 -5.99
N ILE A 7 21.10 -1.11 -6.08
CA ILE A 7 22.23 -0.84 -5.22
C ILE A 7 23.02 0.32 -5.83
N ASN A 8 23.19 1.40 -5.07
CA ASN A 8 24.08 2.48 -5.44
C ASN A 8 25.48 2.19 -4.88
N ASP A 9 26.35 1.63 -5.72
CA ASP A 9 27.71 1.18 -5.34
C ASP A 9 28.57 2.32 -4.77
N ASP A 10 28.33 3.58 -5.19
CA ASP A 10 29.09 4.74 -4.70
C ASP A 10 28.72 5.16 -3.28
N LYS A 11 27.50 4.84 -2.83
CA LYS A 11 26.94 5.27 -1.53
C LYS A 11 26.65 4.14 -0.56
N ASN A 12 26.76 2.88 -1.01
CA ASN A 12 26.31 1.70 -0.25
C ASN A 12 24.84 1.83 0.23
N GLU A 13 24.02 2.49 -0.58
CA GLU A 13 22.60 2.76 -0.32
C GLU A 13 21.74 1.92 -1.27
N VAL A 14 20.63 1.38 -0.76
CA VAL A 14 19.61 0.69 -1.57
C VAL A 14 18.47 1.64 -1.84
N GLU A 15 18.18 1.90 -3.10
CA GLU A 15 17.10 2.77 -3.56
C GLU A 15 15.99 1.95 -4.23
N LEU A 16 14.72 2.25 -3.93
CA LEU A 16 13.59 1.69 -4.67
C LEU A 16 13.28 2.57 -5.89
N ARG A 17 13.35 1.97 -7.08
CA ARG A 17 12.96 2.64 -8.33
C ARG A 17 11.66 2.12 -8.90
N ILE A 18 10.90 3.02 -9.51
CA ILE A 18 9.57 2.79 -10.06
C ILE A 18 9.59 3.06 -11.56
N TRP A 19 9.12 2.08 -12.34
CA TRP A 19 8.92 2.20 -13.79
C TRP A 19 7.44 2.31 -14.09
N SER A 20 7.05 3.41 -14.74
CA SER A 20 5.68 3.63 -15.19
C SER A 20 5.34 2.84 -16.46
N ILE A 21 6.36 2.43 -17.22
CA ILE A 21 6.26 1.55 -18.39
C ILE A 21 6.77 0.14 -18.07
N ASP A 22 6.71 -0.76 -19.04
CA ASP A 22 7.25 -2.11 -18.90
C ASP A 22 8.78 -2.06 -18.70
N PRO A 23 9.31 -2.58 -17.57
CA PRO A 23 10.75 -2.66 -17.34
C PRO A 23 11.48 -3.55 -18.35
N GLU A 24 10.80 -4.46 -19.08
CA GLU A 24 11.40 -5.25 -20.17
C GLU A 24 11.91 -4.39 -21.33
N THR A 25 11.51 -3.10 -21.39
CA THR A 25 12.10 -2.15 -22.32
C THR A 25 13.54 -1.76 -21.96
N ASP A 26 14.05 -2.15 -20.78
CA ASP A 26 15.40 -1.89 -20.25
C ASP A 26 15.81 -0.40 -20.30
N ARG A 27 14.84 0.50 -20.20
CA ARG A 27 15.04 1.95 -20.18
C ARG A 27 15.16 2.48 -18.75
N ASP A 28 16.37 2.43 -18.21
CA ASP A 28 16.68 2.94 -16.87
C ASP A 28 16.46 4.45 -16.71
N ASP A 29 16.52 5.21 -17.81
CA ASP A 29 16.25 6.65 -17.85
C ASP A 29 14.77 6.99 -17.60
N LEU A 30 13.89 5.99 -17.66
CA LEU A 30 12.46 6.12 -17.40
C LEU A 30 12.06 5.63 -16.00
N ALA A 31 13.05 5.26 -15.17
CA ALA A 31 12.88 4.93 -13.78
C ALA A 31 12.95 6.18 -12.91
N PHE A 32 12.05 6.30 -11.94
CA PHE A 32 12.05 7.39 -10.97
C PHE A 32 12.21 6.84 -9.55
N PRO A 33 12.87 7.58 -8.63
CA PRO A 33 12.97 7.17 -7.24
C PRO A 33 11.57 7.14 -6.60
N LEU A 34 11.37 6.24 -5.64
CA LEU A 34 10.12 6.15 -4.88
C LEU A 34 9.72 7.49 -4.24
N GLU A 35 10.73 8.27 -3.80
CA GLU A 35 10.54 9.61 -3.22
C GLU A 35 9.84 10.59 -4.18
N ALA A 36 10.00 10.40 -5.50
CA ALA A 36 9.37 11.23 -6.53
C ALA A 36 7.94 10.74 -6.90
N CYS A 37 7.48 9.62 -6.37
CA CYS A 37 6.20 8.99 -6.75
C CYS A 37 5.01 9.41 -5.88
N GLY A 38 5.23 10.30 -4.90
CA GLY A 38 4.21 10.77 -3.97
C GLY A 38 3.95 9.79 -2.81
N THR A 39 3.48 10.34 -1.69
CA THR A 39 3.34 9.61 -0.41
C THR A 39 2.37 8.43 -0.48
N GLY A 40 1.35 8.49 -1.34
CA GLY A 40 0.39 7.41 -1.55
C GLY A 40 1.04 6.12 -2.07
N VAL A 41 2.01 6.23 -2.98
CA VAL A 41 2.70 5.04 -3.53
C VAL A 41 3.55 4.37 -2.45
N SER A 42 4.31 5.15 -1.68
CA SER A 42 5.11 4.63 -0.57
C SER A 42 4.23 3.97 0.51
N GLN A 43 3.08 4.58 0.85
CA GLN A 43 2.14 4.00 1.80
C GLN A 43 1.57 2.66 1.32
N VAL A 44 1.12 2.58 0.07
CA VAL A 44 0.62 1.33 -0.52
C VAL A 44 1.71 0.27 -0.52
N LEU A 45 2.92 0.63 -0.92
CA LEU A 45 4.04 -0.31 -0.97
C LEU A 45 4.38 -0.86 0.42
N ALA A 46 4.38 -0.01 1.45
CA ALA A 46 4.63 -0.43 2.83
C ALA A 46 3.56 -1.40 3.34
N ILE A 47 2.28 -1.10 3.10
CA ILE A 47 1.15 -1.97 3.50
C ILE A 47 1.25 -3.32 2.77
N LEU A 48 1.42 -3.30 1.45
CA LEU A 48 1.50 -4.52 0.64
C LEU A 48 2.73 -5.35 0.99
N TYR A 49 3.87 -4.72 1.28
CA TYR A 49 5.07 -5.43 1.71
C TYR A 49 4.80 -6.26 2.98
N VAL A 50 4.18 -5.68 4.00
CA VAL A 50 3.84 -6.40 5.24
C VAL A 50 2.88 -7.55 4.97
N VAL A 51 1.84 -7.31 4.15
CA VAL A 51 0.82 -8.32 3.82
C VAL A 51 1.41 -9.48 3.03
N ILE A 52 2.22 -9.19 2.00
CA ILE A 52 2.75 -10.21 1.09
C ILE A 52 3.90 -11.00 1.72
N THR A 53 4.76 -10.36 2.53
CA THR A 53 5.92 -11.04 3.12
C THR A 53 5.61 -11.81 4.40
N SER A 54 4.41 -11.62 4.97
CA SER A 54 3.95 -12.35 6.14
C SER A 54 3.57 -13.79 5.78
N LYS A 55 4.49 -14.73 6.00
CA LYS A 55 4.28 -16.17 5.73
C LYS A 55 3.22 -16.84 6.61
N GLU A 56 2.98 -16.27 7.79
CA GLU A 56 2.04 -16.80 8.78
C GLU A 56 0.86 -15.83 8.95
N PRO A 57 -0.32 -16.31 9.40
CA PRO A 57 -1.44 -15.46 9.82
C PRO A 57 -0.99 -14.35 10.78
N ARG A 58 -1.47 -13.12 10.56
CA ARG A 58 -1.12 -11.93 11.34
C ARG A 58 -2.36 -11.09 11.60
N THR A 59 -2.36 -10.37 12.72
CA THR A 59 -3.25 -9.24 12.93
C THR A 59 -2.57 -7.99 12.41
N ILE A 60 -3.19 -7.31 11.45
CA ILE A 60 -2.66 -6.13 10.78
C ILE A 60 -3.62 -4.97 11.06
N ILE A 61 -3.09 -3.92 11.68
CA ILE A 61 -3.81 -2.69 11.99
C ILE A 61 -3.37 -1.63 10.99
N ILE A 62 -4.32 -1.04 10.27
CA ILE A 62 -4.06 -0.04 9.24
C ILE A 62 -4.87 1.20 9.57
N ASP A 63 -4.16 2.30 9.85
CA ASP A 63 -4.79 3.58 10.12
C ASP A 63 -4.92 4.41 8.85
N GLU A 64 -6.14 4.83 8.55
CA GLU A 64 -6.51 5.69 7.42
C GLU A 64 -5.79 5.31 6.09
N PRO A 65 -6.03 4.08 5.57
CA PRO A 65 -5.34 3.57 4.37
C PRO A 65 -5.53 4.43 3.13
N GLN A 66 -6.53 5.31 3.11
CA GLN A 66 -6.85 6.20 2.01
C GLN A 66 -6.19 7.60 2.07
N SER A 67 -5.49 7.95 3.16
CA SER A 67 -5.05 9.34 3.44
C SER A 67 -4.38 10.08 2.28
N PHE A 68 -3.57 9.38 1.48
CA PHE A 68 -2.84 9.96 0.34
C PHE A 68 -3.20 9.33 -1.01
N LEU A 69 -4.31 8.60 -1.07
CA LEU A 69 -4.72 7.85 -2.25
C LEU A 69 -5.91 8.49 -2.93
N HIS A 70 -5.87 8.51 -4.27
CA HIS A 70 -7.08 8.73 -5.05
C HIS A 70 -8.15 7.69 -4.63
N PRO A 71 -9.45 8.05 -4.51
CA PRO A 71 -10.48 7.13 -4.01
C PRO A 71 -10.52 5.77 -4.71
N GLY A 72 -10.28 5.74 -6.03
CA GLY A 72 -10.19 4.49 -6.79
C GLY A 72 -8.99 3.62 -6.40
N ALA A 73 -7.83 4.21 -6.11
CA ALA A 73 -6.65 3.48 -5.66
C ALA A 73 -6.84 2.96 -4.23
N ALA A 74 -7.46 3.76 -3.36
CA ALA A 74 -7.77 3.35 -1.99
C ALA A 74 -8.73 2.15 -1.97
N ARG A 75 -9.79 2.19 -2.80
CA ARG A 75 -10.67 1.03 -3.01
C ARG A 75 -9.90 -0.19 -3.51
N LYS A 76 -9.03 -0.01 -4.50
CA LYS A 76 -8.27 -1.12 -5.07
C LYS A 76 -7.30 -1.74 -4.06
N LEU A 77 -6.70 -0.94 -3.18
CA LEU A 77 -5.90 -1.44 -2.07
C LEU A 77 -6.73 -2.36 -1.18
N ILE A 78 -7.93 -1.95 -0.78
CA ILE A 78 -8.81 -2.78 0.06
C ILE A 78 -9.20 -4.10 -0.64
N GLU A 79 -9.53 -4.05 -1.92
CA GLU A 79 -9.82 -5.26 -2.71
C GLU A 79 -8.60 -6.21 -2.72
N ILE A 80 -7.38 -5.69 -2.86
CA ILE A 80 -6.15 -6.51 -2.80
C ILE A 80 -5.97 -7.12 -1.40
N LEU A 81 -6.27 -6.40 -0.31
CA LEU A 81 -6.16 -6.97 1.04
C LEU A 81 -7.09 -8.17 1.25
N GLN A 82 -8.25 -8.19 0.59
CA GLN A 82 -9.19 -9.32 0.65
C GLN A 82 -8.64 -10.61 0.00
N ASP A 83 -7.66 -10.49 -0.90
CA ASP A 83 -6.99 -11.64 -1.51
C ASP A 83 -6.05 -12.38 -0.53
N PHE A 84 -5.84 -11.83 0.68
CA PHE A 84 -5.02 -12.42 1.74
C PHE A 84 -5.86 -12.72 3.00
N PRO A 85 -6.85 -13.62 2.92
CA PRO A 85 -7.83 -13.86 3.98
C PRO A 85 -7.24 -14.53 5.23
N GLN A 86 -5.98 -15.01 5.19
CA GLN A 86 -5.29 -15.55 6.34
C GLN A 86 -4.93 -14.48 7.39
N HIS A 87 -4.92 -13.21 7.02
CA HIS A 87 -4.68 -12.12 7.96
C HIS A 87 -5.99 -11.56 8.52
N GLN A 88 -5.94 -11.13 9.78
CA GLN A 88 -7.01 -10.37 10.40
C GLN A 88 -6.72 -8.88 10.26
N TYR A 89 -7.64 -8.14 9.68
CA TYR A 89 -7.48 -6.70 9.46
C TYR A 89 -8.32 -5.88 10.43
N PHE A 90 -7.70 -4.87 11.04
CA PHE A 90 -8.39 -3.76 11.70
C PHE A 90 -8.08 -2.48 10.93
N ILE A 91 -9.12 -1.82 10.45
CA ILE A 91 -8.98 -0.61 9.62
C ILE A 91 -9.75 0.52 10.29
N SER A 92 -9.05 1.59 10.64
CA SER A 92 -9.67 2.87 10.97
C SER A 92 -9.82 3.70 9.72
N THR A 93 -11.02 4.25 9.51
CA THR A 93 -11.31 5.08 8.36
C THR A 93 -12.51 5.98 8.62
N HIS A 94 -12.46 7.21 8.11
CA HIS A 94 -13.64 8.08 7.96
C HIS A 94 -14.30 7.95 6.59
N SER A 95 -13.78 7.11 5.68
CA SER A 95 -14.23 7.03 4.29
C SER A 95 -15.34 5.99 4.09
N PRO A 96 -16.56 6.41 3.66
CA PRO A 96 -17.63 5.47 3.33
C PRO A 96 -17.26 4.51 2.20
N SER A 97 -16.41 4.93 1.26
CA SER A 97 -15.98 4.09 0.14
C SER A 97 -15.07 2.95 0.59
N ILE A 98 -14.23 3.19 1.60
CA ILE A 98 -13.39 2.15 2.22
C ILE A 98 -14.26 1.17 3.00
N ILE A 99 -15.19 1.67 3.83
CA ILE A 99 -16.11 0.81 4.59
C ILE A 99 -16.90 -0.10 3.65
N SER A 100 -17.43 0.46 2.56
CA SER A 100 -18.18 -0.31 1.56
C SER A 100 -17.31 -1.32 0.82
N ALA A 101 -16.08 -0.96 0.45
CA ALA A 101 -15.17 -1.86 -0.24
C ALA A 101 -14.67 -3.01 0.67
N ALA A 102 -14.44 -2.73 1.95
CA ALA A 102 -13.87 -3.67 2.91
C ALA A 102 -14.81 -4.83 3.24
N ASN A 103 -16.13 -4.64 3.06
CA ASN A 103 -17.16 -5.61 3.44
C ASN A 103 -16.89 -6.23 4.83
N PRO A 104 -16.77 -5.39 5.88
CA PRO A 104 -16.22 -5.82 7.16
C PRO A 104 -17.18 -6.76 7.90
N SER A 105 -16.63 -7.72 8.64
CA SER A 105 -17.40 -8.57 9.54
C SER A 105 -17.99 -7.80 10.73
N THR A 106 -17.32 -6.72 11.14
CA THR A 106 -17.69 -5.90 12.30
C THR A 106 -17.41 -4.44 11.99
N ILE A 107 -18.35 -3.55 12.33
CA ILE A 107 -18.17 -2.10 12.27
C ILE A 107 -18.28 -1.53 13.69
N THR A 108 -17.22 -0.87 14.16
CA THR A 108 -17.19 -0.17 15.44
C THR A 108 -17.18 1.33 15.21
N LEU A 109 -18.28 2.00 15.60
CA LEU A 109 -18.39 3.45 15.51
C LEU A 109 -17.88 4.08 16.81
N LEU A 110 -16.79 4.84 16.72
CA LEU A 110 -16.30 5.65 17.82
C LEU A 110 -17.02 6.99 17.84
N LYS A 111 -17.53 7.39 19.00
CA LYS A 111 -18.12 8.71 19.24
C LYS A 111 -17.42 9.34 20.42
N TYR A 112 -17.02 10.60 20.27
CA TYR A 112 -16.60 11.41 21.40
C TYR A 112 -17.84 11.79 22.23
N GLN A 113 -17.74 11.67 23.56
CA GLN A 113 -18.73 12.18 24.49
C GLN A 113 -18.09 13.33 25.26
N ASP A 114 -18.74 14.49 25.19
CA ASP A 114 -18.43 15.66 26.02
C ASP A 114 -18.79 15.43 27.49
#